data_AF-A0AA96ZTW6-F1
#
_entry.id   AF-A0AA96ZTW6-F1
#
_cell.length_a   1.000
_cell.length_b   1.000
_cell.length_c   1.000
_cell.angle_alpha   90.00
_cell.angle_beta   90.00
_cell.angle_gamma   90.00
#
_symmetry.space_group_name_H-M   'P 1'
#
loop_
_entity.id
_entity.type
_entity.pdbx_description
1 polymer ?
#
loop_
_entity_poly.entity_id
_entity_poly.type
_entity_poly.pdbx_seq_one_letter_code
_entity_poly.pdbx_strand_id
1 'polypeptide(L)'
;MNEDVRQMIQSFISEGDEIVAQRTKRRQDGTYYISGGSYRIWLEKTSRFLHVYFPDDKITKEFIELRNGPKYQDKTTYEKLKGKLLALMDFPSPVQKNNFEITKTLQNFDKFATQMSGYRKQKYEFNDEYDTQNAIHAILKLFYKDIRAEDYVPECAGGKSRVDFYIPEIETLLEVKFIRPNLRDYDVGGQLLTDIGRYEKHNGCRNLILFIFDPSRLLKNPHGLAKDLEEKSKDGMNLKVIISPIE
;
A
#
# COMPACT_ATOMS: atom_id res chain seq x y z
N MET A 1 -4.71 -11.34 -5.79
CA MET A 1 -5.78 -10.48 -6.37
C MET A 1 -7.12 -11.03 -5.93
N ASN A 2 -8.08 -10.18 -5.56
CA ASN A 2 -9.45 -10.61 -5.23
C ASN A 2 -10.06 -11.32 -6.47
N GLU A 3 -10.78 -12.41 -6.27
CA GLU A 3 -11.46 -13.18 -7.32
C GLU A 3 -12.40 -12.29 -8.16
N ASP A 4 -13.08 -11.32 -7.52
CA ASP A 4 -13.94 -10.35 -8.20
C ASP A 4 -13.15 -9.48 -9.19
N VAL A 5 -11.96 -9.01 -8.78
CA VAL A 5 -11.09 -8.16 -9.60
C VAL A 5 -10.55 -8.95 -10.79
N ARG A 6 -10.25 -10.24 -10.59
CA ARG A 6 -9.85 -11.16 -11.66
C ARG A 6 -10.95 -11.33 -12.70
N GLN A 7 -12.18 -11.57 -12.25
CA GLN A 7 -13.35 -11.69 -13.15
C GLN A 7 -13.62 -10.40 -13.92
N MET A 8 -13.45 -9.24 -13.28
CA MET A 8 -13.56 -7.94 -13.98
C MET A 8 -12.51 -7.79 -15.08
N ILE A 9 -11.24 -8.13 -14.83
CA ILE A 9 -10.19 -8.10 -15.88
C ILE A 9 -10.56 -9.02 -17.04
N GLN A 10 -11.01 -10.24 -16.76
CA GLN A 10 -11.43 -11.19 -17.79
C GLN A 10 -12.61 -10.65 -18.61
N SER A 11 -13.56 -9.97 -17.96
CA SER A 11 -14.68 -9.30 -18.63
C SER A 11 -14.20 -8.19 -19.56
N PHE A 12 -13.25 -7.35 -19.12
CA PHE A 12 -12.68 -6.30 -19.98
C PHE A 12 -11.95 -6.85 -21.19
N ILE A 13 -11.19 -7.95 -21.02
CA ILE A 13 -10.51 -8.62 -22.14
C ILE A 13 -11.55 -9.11 -23.15
N SER A 14 -12.59 -9.79 -22.68
CA SER A 14 -13.64 -10.36 -23.53
C SER A 14 -14.43 -9.27 -24.28
N GLU A 15 -14.86 -8.21 -23.59
CA GLU A 15 -15.53 -7.04 -24.20
C GLU A 15 -14.62 -6.38 -25.25
N GLY A 16 -13.33 -6.24 -24.96
CA GLY A 16 -12.35 -5.68 -25.89
C GLY A 16 -12.19 -6.51 -27.16
N ASP A 17 -12.09 -7.84 -27.02
CA ASP A 17 -11.92 -8.77 -28.14
C ASP A 17 -13.13 -8.70 -29.08
N GLU A 18 -14.34 -8.67 -28.50
CA GLU A 18 -15.58 -8.54 -29.25
C GLU A 18 -15.64 -7.21 -30.02
N ILE A 19 -15.32 -6.10 -29.34
CA ILE A 19 -15.29 -4.77 -29.98
C ILE A 19 -14.29 -4.75 -31.14
N VAL A 20 -13.09 -5.29 -30.95
CA VAL A 20 -12.05 -5.30 -31.99
C VAL A 20 -12.48 -6.14 -33.18
N ALA A 21 -13.07 -7.32 -32.94
CA ALA A 21 -13.60 -8.16 -34.00
C ALA A 21 -14.68 -7.44 -34.83
N GLN A 22 -15.59 -6.72 -34.18
CA GLN A 22 -16.71 -6.03 -34.83
C GLN A 22 -16.33 -4.69 -35.49
N ARG A 23 -15.31 -4.00 -34.97
CA ARG A 23 -15.03 -2.58 -35.31
C ARG A 23 -13.74 -2.34 -36.06
N THR A 24 -12.95 -3.39 -36.32
CA THR A 24 -11.74 -3.28 -37.13
C THR A 24 -12.08 -2.93 -38.57
N LYS A 25 -11.45 -1.87 -39.09
CA LYS A 25 -11.56 -1.40 -40.47
C LYS A 25 -10.16 -1.24 -41.07
N ARG A 26 -10.07 -1.33 -42.39
CA ARG A 26 -8.82 -1.14 -43.14
C ARG A 26 -8.70 0.32 -43.59
N ARG A 27 -7.54 0.94 -43.37
CA ARG A 27 -7.16 2.26 -43.88
C ARG A 27 -6.72 2.16 -45.34
N GLN A 28 -6.63 3.30 -46.02
CA GLN A 28 -6.17 3.38 -47.41
C GLN A 28 -4.70 2.93 -47.57
N ASP A 29 -3.86 3.15 -46.56
CA ASP A 29 -2.46 2.71 -46.51
C ASP A 29 -2.28 1.21 -46.24
N GLY A 30 -3.37 0.45 -46.15
CA GLY A 30 -3.37 -0.98 -45.90
C GLY A 30 -3.34 -1.41 -44.43
N THR A 31 -3.17 -0.46 -43.48
CA THR A 31 -3.18 -0.75 -42.04
C THR A 31 -4.60 -0.92 -41.49
N TYR A 32 -4.74 -1.43 -40.27
CA TYR A 32 -6.03 -1.68 -39.61
C TYR A 32 -6.22 -0.77 -38.39
N TYR A 33 -7.43 -0.25 -38.22
CA TYR A 33 -7.82 0.57 -37.09
C TYR A 33 -9.19 0.17 -36.53
N ILE A 34 -9.39 0.42 -35.23
CA ILE A 34 -10.62 0.14 -34.50
C ILE A 34 -11.48 1.40 -34.50
N SER A 35 -12.67 1.29 -35.10
CA SER A 35 -13.57 2.43 -35.35
C SER A 35 -14.72 2.53 -34.34
N GLY A 36 -15.23 3.75 -34.11
CA GLY A 36 -16.45 3.97 -33.34
C GLY A 36 -16.26 4.25 -31.84
N GLY A 37 -17.36 4.68 -31.21
CA GLY A 37 -17.36 5.14 -29.80
C GLY A 37 -17.25 4.02 -28.77
N SER A 38 -17.66 2.80 -29.09
CA SER A 38 -17.63 1.66 -28.15
C SER A 38 -16.20 1.34 -27.67
N TYR A 39 -15.21 1.41 -28.58
CA TYR A 39 -13.82 1.20 -28.21
C TYR A 39 -13.28 2.30 -27.28
N ARG A 40 -13.67 3.56 -27.52
CA ARG A 40 -13.32 4.67 -26.60
C ARG A 40 -13.95 4.46 -25.22
N ILE A 41 -15.23 4.06 -25.17
CA ILE A 41 -15.92 3.76 -23.92
C ILE A 41 -15.21 2.63 -23.17
N TRP A 42 -14.79 1.58 -23.87
CA TRP A 42 -14.02 0.48 -23.29
C TRP A 42 -12.68 0.97 -22.70
N LEU A 43 -11.95 1.83 -23.43
CA LEU A 43 -10.71 2.44 -22.92
C LEU A 43 -10.95 3.25 -21.65
N GLU A 44 -12.03 4.04 -21.58
CA GLU A 44 -12.38 4.82 -20.38
C GLU A 44 -12.71 3.93 -19.19
N LYS A 45 -13.59 2.94 -19.38
CA LYS A 45 -13.98 2.01 -18.31
C LYS A 45 -12.78 1.25 -17.77
N THR A 46 -11.97 0.69 -18.66
CA THR A 46 -10.78 -0.10 -18.30
C THR A 46 -9.76 0.77 -17.57
N SER A 47 -9.51 1.99 -18.06
CA SER A 47 -8.62 2.94 -17.41
C SER A 47 -9.10 3.34 -16.02
N ARG A 48 -10.40 3.60 -15.84
CA ARG A 48 -10.98 3.92 -14.53
C ARG A 48 -10.81 2.75 -13.57
N PHE A 49 -11.07 1.53 -14.02
CA PHE A 49 -10.82 0.32 -13.25
C PHE A 49 -9.35 0.22 -12.82
N LEU A 50 -8.41 0.37 -13.75
CA LEU A 50 -6.98 0.30 -13.44
C LEU A 50 -6.55 1.37 -12.43
N HIS A 51 -7.06 2.61 -12.53
CA HIS A 51 -6.78 3.63 -11.53
C HIS A 51 -7.34 3.33 -10.15
N VAL A 52 -8.52 2.69 -10.06
CA VAL A 52 -9.14 2.37 -8.77
C VAL A 52 -8.42 1.22 -8.08
N TYR A 53 -8.07 0.18 -8.82
CA TYR A 53 -7.54 -1.07 -8.25
C TYR A 53 -6.00 -1.17 -8.30
N PHE A 54 -5.35 -0.40 -9.16
CA PHE A 54 -3.91 -0.45 -9.41
C PHE A 54 -3.32 0.96 -9.67
N PRO A 55 -3.56 1.97 -8.80
CA PRO A 55 -3.26 3.39 -9.08
C PRO A 55 -1.80 3.68 -9.41
N ASP A 56 -0.86 3.06 -8.69
CA ASP A 56 0.58 3.31 -8.83
C ASP A 56 1.31 2.29 -9.70
N ASP A 57 0.58 1.31 -10.21
CA ASP A 57 1.17 0.21 -10.94
C ASP A 57 1.77 0.66 -12.29
N LYS A 58 2.94 0.09 -12.63
CA LYS A 58 3.62 0.38 -13.89
C LYS A 58 2.73 0.03 -15.10
N ILE A 59 2.00 -1.07 -15.04
CA ILE A 59 1.08 -1.49 -16.11
C ILE A 59 -0.05 -0.49 -16.25
N THR A 60 -0.59 0.05 -15.15
CA THR A 60 -1.59 1.14 -15.20
C THR A 60 -1.02 2.34 -15.95
N LYS A 61 0.15 2.85 -15.56
CA LYS A 61 0.78 4.02 -16.21
C LYS A 61 0.99 3.79 -17.71
N GLU A 62 1.57 2.65 -18.08
CA GLU A 62 1.80 2.30 -19.48
C GLU A 62 0.51 2.07 -20.27
N PHE A 63 -0.56 1.56 -19.64
CA PHE A 63 -1.88 1.46 -20.26
C PHE A 63 -2.42 2.85 -20.58
N ILE A 64 -2.33 3.80 -19.63
CA ILE A 64 -2.75 5.20 -19.80
C ILE A 64 -1.99 5.87 -20.95
N GLU A 65 -0.67 5.67 -21.03
CA GLU A 65 0.15 6.20 -22.12
C GLU A 65 -0.28 5.68 -23.49
N LEU A 66 -0.48 4.35 -23.61
CA LEU A 66 -0.90 3.73 -24.87
C LEU A 66 -2.30 4.21 -25.33
N ARG A 67 -3.26 4.35 -24.41
CA ARG A 67 -4.61 4.83 -24.76
C ARG A 67 -4.65 6.30 -25.17
N ASN A 68 -3.73 7.12 -24.66
CA ASN A 68 -3.64 8.54 -25.00
C ASN A 68 -2.74 8.80 -26.22
N GLY A 69 -1.99 7.80 -26.66
CA GLY A 69 -1.10 7.91 -27.81
C GLY A 69 -1.84 8.08 -29.14
N PRO A 70 -1.18 8.62 -30.17
CA PRO A 70 -1.80 8.89 -31.48
C PRO A 70 -2.26 7.62 -32.22
N LYS A 71 -1.73 6.46 -31.83
CA LYS A 71 -2.02 5.14 -32.40
C LYS A 71 -3.01 4.32 -31.55
N TYR A 72 -3.76 4.94 -30.63
CA TYR A 72 -4.66 4.20 -29.72
C TYR A 72 -5.68 3.31 -30.45
N GLN A 73 -6.09 3.69 -31.66
CA GLN A 73 -7.03 2.93 -32.50
C GLN A 73 -6.37 1.81 -33.28
N ASP A 74 -5.05 1.73 -33.35
CA ASP A 74 -4.39 0.71 -34.15
C ASP A 74 -4.56 -0.66 -33.47
N LYS A 75 -4.83 -1.70 -34.27
CA LYS A 75 -5.02 -3.07 -33.74
C LYS A 75 -3.82 -3.53 -32.90
N THR A 76 -2.61 -3.16 -33.30
CA THR A 76 -1.38 -3.47 -32.55
C THR A 76 -1.33 -2.80 -31.19
N THR A 77 -1.92 -1.62 -31.03
CA THR A 77 -2.02 -0.95 -29.73
C THR A 77 -3.01 -1.69 -28.83
N TYR A 78 -4.13 -2.15 -29.37
CA TYR A 78 -5.05 -3.01 -28.63
C TYR A 78 -4.38 -4.29 -28.12
N GLU A 79 -3.63 -5.02 -28.96
CA GLU A 79 -2.91 -6.23 -28.52
C GLU A 79 -1.96 -5.94 -27.36
N LYS A 80 -1.29 -4.77 -27.37
CA LYS A 80 -0.44 -4.34 -26.24
C LYS A 80 -1.25 -4.04 -24.98
N LEU A 81 -2.40 -3.37 -25.10
CA LEU A 81 -3.31 -3.10 -23.99
C LEU A 81 -3.87 -4.40 -23.41
N LYS A 82 -4.27 -5.35 -24.25
CA LYS A 82 -4.71 -6.69 -23.86
C LYS A 82 -3.60 -7.46 -23.15
N GLY A 83 -2.39 -7.45 -23.70
CA GLY A 83 -1.22 -8.08 -23.08
C GLY A 83 -0.93 -7.54 -21.68
N LYS A 84 -1.14 -6.25 -21.45
CA LYS A 84 -1.06 -5.61 -20.13
C LYS A 84 -2.11 -6.14 -19.16
N LEU A 85 -3.36 -6.26 -19.59
CA LEU A 85 -4.43 -6.83 -18.77
C LEU A 85 -4.18 -8.30 -18.44
N LEU A 86 -3.68 -9.09 -19.40
CA LEU A 86 -3.27 -10.47 -19.17
C LEU A 86 -2.10 -10.57 -18.19
N ALA A 87 -1.08 -9.71 -18.33
CA ALA A 87 0.04 -9.66 -17.39
C ALA A 87 -0.44 -9.34 -15.96
N LEU A 88 -1.35 -8.38 -15.80
CA LEU A 88 -1.99 -8.09 -14.50
C LEU A 88 -2.81 -9.26 -13.96
N MET A 89 -3.31 -10.15 -14.82
CA MET A 89 -4.09 -11.30 -14.39
C MET A 89 -3.21 -12.47 -13.94
N ASP A 90 -2.15 -12.76 -14.70
CA ASP A 90 -1.22 -13.87 -14.43
C ASP A 90 -0.23 -13.53 -13.31
N PHE A 91 0.23 -12.29 -13.32
CA PHE A 91 1.13 -11.71 -12.33
C PHE A 91 0.47 -10.44 -11.82
N PRO A 92 -0.57 -10.55 -10.99
CA PRO A 92 -1.13 -9.37 -10.36
C PRO A 92 0.02 -8.63 -9.72
N SER A 93 0.12 -7.34 -10.05
CA SER A 93 0.91 -6.39 -9.28
C SER A 93 0.74 -6.79 -7.83
N PRO A 94 1.82 -6.97 -7.04
CA PRO A 94 1.70 -7.33 -5.64
C PRO A 94 0.66 -6.39 -5.11
N VAL A 95 -0.54 -6.94 -4.90
CA VAL A 95 -1.71 -6.13 -4.59
C VAL A 95 -1.18 -5.34 -3.42
N GLN A 96 -1.23 -4.01 -3.49
CA GLN A 96 -1.24 -3.27 -2.24
C GLN A 96 -2.49 -3.84 -1.57
N LYS A 97 -2.33 -4.95 -0.85
CA LYS A 97 -3.31 -5.59 0.00
C LYS A 97 -3.52 -4.50 1.01
N ASN A 98 -4.53 -3.68 0.73
CA ASN A 98 -4.48 -2.24 0.95
C ASN A 98 -3.87 -1.95 2.32
N ASN A 99 -2.62 -1.48 2.35
CA ASN A 99 -2.12 -0.84 3.55
C ASN A 99 -2.87 0.48 3.77
N PHE A 100 -3.80 0.86 2.90
CA PHE A 100 -4.57 2.10 2.98
C PHE A 100 -5.40 2.17 4.25
N GLU A 101 -6.12 1.10 4.65
CA GLU A 101 -6.91 1.11 5.88
C GLU A 101 -6.01 1.29 7.11
N ILE A 102 -4.90 0.55 7.20
CA ILE A 102 -3.96 0.65 8.33
C ILE A 102 -3.22 1.98 8.32
N THR A 103 -2.70 2.43 7.18
CA THR A 103 -1.96 3.69 7.06
C THR A 103 -2.84 4.88 7.42
N LYS A 104 -4.07 4.91 6.89
CA LYS A 104 -5.03 5.97 7.20
C LYS A 104 -5.48 5.92 8.66
N THR A 105 -5.66 4.73 9.22
CA THR A 105 -5.95 4.55 10.65
C THR A 105 -4.84 5.15 11.51
N LEU A 106 -3.59 4.78 11.23
CA LEU A 106 -2.41 5.24 11.98
C LEU A 106 -2.21 6.76 11.83
N GLN A 107 -2.39 7.31 10.62
CA GLN A 107 -2.31 8.76 10.38
C GLN A 107 -3.32 9.56 11.22
N ASN A 108 -4.52 9.01 11.46
CA ASN A 108 -5.58 9.65 12.23
C ASN A 108 -5.66 9.15 13.68
N PHE A 109 -4.64 8.42 14.15
CA PHE A 109 -4.67 7.82 15.48
C PHE A 109 -4.74 8.87 16.59
N ASP A 110 -4.11 10.03 16.42
CA ASP A 110 -4.23 11.19 17.31
C ASP A 110 -5.69 11.60 17.59
N LYS A 111 -6.56 11.57 16.58
CA LYS A 111 -7.97 11.90 16.73
C LYS A 111 -8.70 10.85 17.56
N PHE A 112 -8.41 9.58 17.30
CA PHE A 112 -8.93 8.48 18.11
C PHE A 112 -8.45 8.60 19.56
N ALA A 113 -7.16 8.80 19.79
CA ALA A 113 -6.57 8.91 21.12
C ALA A 113 -7.14 10.11 21.89
N THR A 114 -7.33 11.26 21.23
CA THR A 114 -7.95 12.46 21.80
C THR A 114 -9.41 12.19 22.20
N GLN A 115 -10.16 11.49 21.35
CA GLN A 115 -11.56 11.14 21.64
C GLN A 115 -11.67 10.17 22.83
N MET A 116 -10.74 9.23 22.96
CA MET A 116 -10.68 8.25 24.05
C MET A 116 -10.19 8.86 25.38
N SER A 117 -9.33 9.87 25.31
CA SER A 117 -8.82 10.62 26.46
C SER A 117 -9.75 11.74 26.93
N GLY A 118 -10.86 11.97 26.21
CA GLY A 118 -11.80 13.06 26.49
C GLY A 118 -12.53 12.93 27.84
N TYR A 119 -13.26 13.98 28.22
CA TYR A 119 -13.99 14.06 29.48
C TYR A 119 -15.17 13.05 29.55
N ARG A 120 -14.89 11.82 29.95
CA ARG A 120 -15.85 10.77 30.28
C ARG A 120 -15.51 10.14 31.64
N LYS A 121 -16.48 9.46 32.26
CA LYS A 121 -16.30 8.78 33.57
C LYS A 121 -15.17 7.73 33.56
N GLN A 122 -14.91 7.10 32.43
CA GLN A 122 -13.78 6.20 32.21
C GLN A 122 -13.06 6.68 30.96
N LYS A 123 -11.90 7.30 31.14
CA LYS A 123 -10.98 7.71 30.07
C LYS A 123 -9.95 6.61 29.86
N TYR A 124 -9.54 6.42 28.61
CA TYR A 124 -8.38 5.61 28.28
C TYR A 124 -7.23 6.57 27.96
N GLU A 125 -6.18 6.53 28.78
CA GLU A 125 -4.99 7.37 28.61
C GLU A 125 -3.92 6.61 27.84
N PHE A 126 -3.16 7.33 27.04
CA PHE A 126 -2.02 6.81 26.29
C PHE A 126 -0.76 7.36 26.95
N ASN A 127 -0.27 6.67 27.98
CA ASN A 127 0.88 7.11 28.76
C ASN A 127 2.19 6.56 28.21
N ASP A 128 2.12 5.43 27.50
CA ASP A 128 3.28 4.76 26.97
C ASP A 128 3.04 3.96 25.67
N GLU A 129 4.07 3.21 25.29
CA GLU A 129 4.13 2.38 24.09
C GLU A 129 3.15 1.21 24.18
N TYR A 130 2.99 0.60 25.36
CA TYR A 130 2.10 -0.54 25.58
C TYR A 130 0.63 -0.12 25.49
N ASP A 131 0.26 1.03 26.07
CA ASP A 131 -1.09 1.58 25.96
C ASP A 131 -1.48 1.81 24.48
N THR A 132 -0.52 2.30 23.70
CA THR A 132 -0.65 2.57 22.26
C THR A 132 -0.74 1.27 21.46
N GLN A 133 0.15 0.31 21.71
CA GLN A 133 0.13 -1.01 21.09
C GLN A 133 -1.19 -1.73 21.34
N ASN A 134 -1.70 -1.73 22.56
CA ASN A 134 -2.97 -2.38 22.90
C ASN A 134 -4.15 -1.78 22.13
N ALA A 135 -4.21 -0.45 22.04
CA ALA A 135 -5.27 0.22 21.28
C ALA A 135 -5.16 -0.04 19.77
N ILE A 136 -3.95 -0.01 19.21
CA ILE A 136 -3.71 -0.35 17.81
C ILE A 136 -4.13 -1.79 17.54
N HIS A 137 -3.75 -2.73 18.39
CA HIS A 137 -4.13 -4.14 18.25
C HIS A 137 -5.65 -4.31 18.23
N ALA A 138 -6.37 -3.61 19.12
CA ALA A 138 -7.82 -3.63 19.14
C ALA A 138 -8.42 -3.09 17.83
N ILE A 139 -7.86 -2.02 17.28
CA ILE A 139 -8.29 -1.46 15.99
C ILE A 139 -7.97 -2.42 14.83
N LEU A 140 -6.77 -3.01 14.80
CA LEU A 140 -6.37 -3.95 13.75
C LEU A 140 -7.31 -5.16 13.67
N LYS A 141 -7.78 -5.66 14.82
CA LYS A 141 -8.76 -6.77 14.89
C LYS A 141 -10.11 -6.45 14.23
N LEU A 142 -10.41 -5.18 13.96
CA LEU A 142 -11.59 -4.79 13.19
C LEU A 142 -11.43 -5.10 11.69
N PHE A 143 -10.19 -5.19 11.21
CA PHE A 143 -9.86 -5.30 9.79
C PHE A 143 -9.27 -6.66 9.40
N TYR A 144 -8.47 -7.27 10.28
CA TYR A 144 -7.70 -8.48 9.97
C TYR A 144 -8.05 -9.63 10.91
N LYS A 145 -8.08 -10.86 10.39
CA LYS A 145 -8.40 -12.05 11.19
C LYS A 145 -7.16 -12.67 11.82
N ASP A 146 -6.03 -12.66 11.11
CA ASP A 146 -4.72 -13.11 11.62
C ASP A 146 -3.82 -11.91 11.91
N ILE A 147 -3.59 -11.65 13.20
CA ILE A 147 -2.64 -10.66 13.71
C ILE A 147 -1.77 -11.38 14.74
N ARG A 148 -0.48 -11.46 14.46
CA ARG A 148 0.49 -12.09 15.34
C ARG A 148 1.19 -11.00 16.13
N ALA A 149 0.69 -10.76 17.33
CA ALA A 149 1.34 -9.87 18.29
C ALA A 149 2.60 -10.54 18.83
N GLU A 150 3.67 -9.77 19.02
CA GLU A 150 4.95 -10.26 19.53
C GLU A 150 5.55 -11.41 18.71
N ASP A 151 5.36 -11.41 17.38
CA ASP A 151 5.83 -12.51 16.53
C ASP A 151 7.37 -12.60 16.52
N TYR A 152 7.88 -13.82 16.51
CA TYR A 152 9.30 -14.09 16.63
C TYR A 152 10.00 -13.87 15.29
N VAL A 153 10.97 -12.97 15.26
CA VAL A 153 11.81 -12.76 14.07
C VAL A 153 13.00 -13.72 14.13
N PRO A 154 13.33 -14.44 13.03
CA PRO A 154 14.53 -15.28 12.97
C PRO A 154 15.77 -14.51 13.43
N GLU A 155 16.67 -15.19 14.15
CA GLU A 155 17.75 -14.56 14.91
C GLU A 155 18.60 -13.58 14.09
N CYS A 156 18.62 -12.32 14.54
CA CYS A 156 19.58 -11.32 14.09
C CYS A 156 20.57 -11.04 15.23
N ALA A 157 21.84 -11.41 15.03
CA ALA A 157 22.95 -11.14 15.94
C ALA A 157 22.79 -11.69 17.38
N GLY A 158 22.20 -12.89 17.53
CA GLY A 158 22.14 -13.60 18.82
C GLY A 158 21.09 -13.09 19.82
N GLY A 159 20.23 -12.14 19.41
CA GLY A 159 19.09 -11.68 20.19
C GLY A 159 17.76 -12.20 19.66
N LYS A 160 16.88 -12.63 20.56
CA LYS A 160 15.46 -12.87 20.29
C LYS A 160 14.77 -11.53 20.08
N SER A 161 14.59 -11.06 18.84
CA SER A 161 13.81 -9.85 18.56
C SER A 161 12.37 -10.20 18.25
N ARG A 162 11.44 -9.44 18.81
CA ARG A 162 10.00 -9.56 18.55
C ARG A 162 9.56 -8.29 17.86
N VAL A 163 8.75 -8.44 16.82
CA VAL A 163 8.01 -7.31 16.25
C VAL A 163 6.73 -7.12 17.05
N ASP A 164 6.25 -5.88 17.15
CA ASP A 164 4.99 -5.62 17.84
C ASP A 164 3.83 -6.36 17.17
N PHE A 165 3.70 -6.23 15.84
CA PHE A 165 2.70 -6.96 15.08
C PHE A 165 3.21 -7.44 13.73
N TYR A 166 2.91 -8.70 13.40
CA TYR A 166 2.94 -9.21 12.04
C TYR A 166 1.52 -9.46 11.55
N ILE A 167 1.20 -8.96 10.35
CA ILE A 167 -0.10 -9.10 9.69
C ILE A 167 0.10 -9.90 8.40
N PRO A 168 0.02 -11.25 8.44
CA PRO A 168 0.33 -12.11 7.29
C PRO A 168 -0.57 -11.84 6.09
N GLU A 169 -1.83 -11.47 6.34
CA GLU A 169 -2.82 -11.18 5.31
C GLU A 169 -2.33 -10.09 4.34
N ILE A 170 -1.55 -9.13 4.81
CA ILE A 170 -1.02 -8.01 4.04
C ILE A 170 0.52 -8.02 3.92
N GLU A 171 1.18 -9.08 4.42
CA GLU A 171 2.64 -9.26 4.44
C GLU A 171 3.37 -8.06 5.10
N THR A 172 2.78 -7.51 6.17
CA THR A 172 3.24 -6.27 6.83
C THR A 172 3.68 -6.51 8.27
N LEU A 173 4.86 -6.01 8.61
CA LEU A 173 5.32 -5.80 9.98
C LEU A 173 4.95 -4.38 10.42
N LEU A 174 4.43 -4.24 11.63
CA LEU A 174 4.14 -2.95 12.26
C LEU A 174 4.93 -2.85 13.55
N GLU A 175 5.76 -1.83 13.65
CA GLU A 175 6.47 -1.43 14.86
C GLU A 175 5.83 -0.15 15.41
N VAL A 176 5.59 -0.10 16.72
CA VAL A 176 4.93 1.02 17.39
C VAL A 176 5.92 1.71 18.32
N LYS A 177 6.03 3.03 18.19
CA LYS A 177 6.87 3.87 19.02
C LYS A 177 6.06 4.97 19.70
N PHE A 178 6.18 5.10 21.02
CA PHE A 178 5.60 6.23 21.75
C PHE A 178 6.69 7.24 22.13
N ILE A 179 6.50 8.51 21.76
CA ILE A 179 7.42 9.58 22.11
C ILE A 179 7.13 10.10 23.52
N ARG A 180 8.07 9.86 24.42
CA ARG A 180 8.03 10.35 25.81
C ARG A 180 8.90 11.61 25.96
N PRO A 181 8.64 12.48 26.95
CA PRO A 181 9.40 13.72 27.18
C PRO A 181 10.93 13.58 27.21
N ASN A 182 11.44 12.43 27.66
CA ASN A 182 12.87 12.17 27.82
C ASN A 182 13.49 11.40 26.63
N LEU A 183 12.72 11.10 25.58
CA LEU A 183 13.18 10.37 24.40
C LEU A 183 13.48 11.37 23.29
N ARG A 184 14.77 11.53 22.93
CA ARG A 184 15.20 12.52 21.92
C ARG A 184 15.13 11.93 20.53
N ASP A 185 14.97 12.77 19.51
CA ASP A 185 14.91 12.39 18.08
C ASP A 185 16.05 11.43 17.66
N TYR A 186 17.28 11.68 18.14
CA TYR A 186 18.43 10.82 17.87
C TYR A 186 18.25 9.40 18.43
N ASP A 187 17.72 9.31 19.65
CA ASP A 187 17.50 8.04 20.34
C ASP A 187 16.37 7.26 19.65
N VAL A 188 15.32 7.95 19.17
CA VAL A 188 14.22 7.37 18.37
C VAL A 188 14.76 6.81 17.04
N GLY A 189 15.48 7.64 16.28
CA GLY A 189 16.04 7.22 14.99
C GLY A 189 17.00 6.04 15.13
N GLY A 190 17.86 6.03 16.14
CA GLY A 190 18.79 4.93 16.40
C GLY A 190 18.10 3.61 16.74
N GLN A 191 17.03 3.66 17.54
CA GLN A 191 16.20 2.48 17.84
C GLN A 191 15.54 1.95 16.56
N LEU A 192 14.85 2.82 15.81
CA LEU A 192 14.15 2.43 14.59
C LEU A 192 15.09 1.91 13.49
N LEU A 193 16.29 2.46 13.35
CA LEU A 193 17.31 1.92 12.44
C LEU A 193 17.76 0.51 12.84
N THR A 194 17.85 0.25 14.14
CA THR A 194 18.15 -1.09 14.65
C THR A 194 17.02 -2.06 14.29
N ASP A 195 15.77 -1.62 14.42
CA ASP A 195 14.60 -2.44 14.11
C ASP A 195 14.47 -2.72 12.61
N ILE A 196 14.70 -1.71 11.75
CA ILE A 196 14.81 -1.88 10.29
C ILE A 196 15.83 -2.98 9.95
N GLY A 197 17.05 -2.88 10.50
CA GLY A 197 18.12 -3.85 10.24
C GLY A 197 17.81 -5.27 10.73
N ARG A 198 17.01 -5.42 11.80
CA ARG A 198 16.56 -6.73 12.30
C ARG A 198 15.54 -7.36 11.36
N TYR A 199 14.61 -6.56 10.85
CA TYR A 199 13.48 -7.04 10.06
C TYR A 199 13.80 -7.29 8.58
N GLU A 200 14.90 -6.75 8.07
CA GLU A 200 15.42 -7.08 6.72
C GLU A 200 15.59 -8.60 6.47
N LYS A 201 15.80 -9.39 7.53
CA LYS A 201 16.00 -10.85 7.42
C LYS A 201 14.73 -11.67 7.64
N HIS A 202 13.57 -11.03 7.81
CA HIS A 202 12.32 -11.73 8.04
C HIS A 202 11.77 -12.33 6.74
N ASN A 203 11.88 -13.65 6.58
CA ASN A 203 11.32 -14.37 5.43
C ASN A 203 9.79 -14.16 5.35
N GLY A 204 9.29 -13.68 4.20
CA GLY A 204 7.85 -13.54 3.94
C GLY A 204 7.23 -12.18 4.28
N CYS A 205 8.02 -11.21 4.75
CA CYS A 205 7.57 -9.82 4.89
C CYS A 205 7.94 -9.00 3.65
N ARG A 206 7.00 -8.19 3.15
CA ARG A 206 7.25 -7.25 2.05
C ARG A 206 7.12 -5.79 2.48
N ASN A 207 6.48 -5.51 3.61
CA ASN A 207 6.22 -4.15 4.09
C ASN A 207 6.59 -3.99 5.57
N LEU A 208 7.25 -2.89 5.93
CA LEU A 208 7.47 -2.48 7.31
C LEU A 208 6.86 -1.10 7.52
N ILE A 209 5.95 -1.01 8.47
CA ILE A 209 5.38 0.26 8.93
C ILE A 209 6.00 0.58 10.29
N LEU A 210 6.67 1.73 10.38
CA LEU A 210 7.10 2.31 11.64
C LEU A 210 6.08 3.37 12.04
N PHE A 211 5.27 3.08 13.05
CA PHE A 211 4.31 4.01 13.58
C PHE A 211 4.88 4.73 14.80
N ILE A 212 4.93 6.06 14.75
CA ILE A 212 5.44 6.91 15.81
C ILE A 212 4.27 7.77 16.33
N PHE A 213 3.86 7.52 17.56
CA PHE A 213 2.85 8.31 18.25
C PHE A 213 3.53 9.38 19.11
N ASP A 214 3.35 10.65 18.75
CA ASP A 214 3.93 11.81 19.43
C ASP A 214 2.84 12.77 19.92
N PRO A 215 2.03 12.37 20.91
CA PRO A 215 0.87 13.14 21.35
C PRO A 215 1.23 14.54 21.87
N SER A 216 2.48 14.72 22.33
CA SER A 216 2.99 15.98 22.87
C SER A 216 3.83 16.79 21.87
N ARG A 217 3.98 16.33 20.62
CA ARG A 217 4.74 17.02 19.55
C ARG A 217 6.17 17.35 19.96
N LEU A 218 6.86 16.37 20.53
CA LEU A 218 8.21 16.51 21.07
C LEU A 218 9.29 16.37 20.00
N LEU A 219 9.01 15.70 18.87
CA LEU A 219 9.92 15.59 17.74
C LEU A 219 10.16 16.95 17.10
N LYS A 220 11.42 17.30 16.86
CA LYS A 220 11.79 18.62 16.30
C LYS A 220 11.60 18.71 14.79
N ASN A 221 11.92 17.62 14.08
CA ASN A 221 11.78 17.53 12.63
C ASN A 221 11.18 16.18 12.21
N PRO A 222 9.88 15.96 12.46
CA PRO A 222 9.22 14.68 12.17
C PRO A 222 9.29 14.33 10.68
N HIS A 223 9.15 15.32 9.79
CA HIS A 223 9.26 15.12 8.33
C HIS A 223 10.65 14.65 7.90
N GLY A 224 11.71 15.27 8.45
CA GLY A 224 13.09 14.86 8.18
C GLY A 224 13.38 13.45 8.70
N LEU A 225 12.99 13.16 9.94
CA LEU A 225 13.15 11.82 10.53
C LEU A 225 12.46 10.74 9.68
N ALA A 226 11.20 10.98 9.29
CA ALA A 226 10.46 10.05 8.45
C ALA A 226 11.17 9.82 7.11
N LYS A 227 11.59 10.89 6.44
CA LYS A 227 12.29 10.80 5.15
C LYS A 227 13.61 10.03 5.27
N ASP A 228 14.44 10.36 6.26
CA ASP A 228 15.76 9.75 6.45
C ASP A 228 15.66 8.24 6.74
N LEU A 229 14.61 7.83 7.45
CA LEU A 229 14.30 6.42 7.71
C LEU A 229 13.76 5.73 6.44
N GLU A 230 12.78 6.33 5.74
CA GLU A 230 12.19 5.75 4.52
C GLU A 230 13.24 5.57 3.39
N GLU A 231 14.28 6.42 3.34
CA GLU A 231 15.43 6.26 2.44
C GLU A 231 16.24 4.97 2.69
N LYS A 232 16.01 4.27 3.81
CA LYS A 232 16.60 2.93 4.08
C LYS A 232 15.85 1.79 3.42
N SER A 233 14.76 2.06 2.70
CA SER A 233 14.09 1.07 1.85
C SER A 233 15.08 0.40 0.90
N LYS A 234 15.05 -0.94 0.82
CA LYS A 234 15.89 -1.75 -0.08
C LYS A 234 15.01 -2.60 -1.00
N ASP A 235 15.62 -3.10 -2.08
CA ASP A 235 14.96 -4.03 -3.01
C ASP A 235 14.41 -5.25 -2.24
N GLY A 236 13.08 -5.34 -2.15
CA GLY A 236 12.37 -6.44 -1.49
C GLY A 236 11.58 -6.08 -0.23
N MET A 237 11.78 -4.90 0.36
CA MET A 237 11.05 -4.45 1.56
C MET A 237 10.66 -2.97 1.46
N ASN A 238 9.36 -2.71 1.43
CA ASN A 238 8.81 -1.35 1.43
C ASN A 238 8.74 -0.82 2.87
N LEU A 239 9.50 0.22 3.17
CA LEU A 239 9.49 0.88 4.48
C LEU A 239 8.63 2.14 4.42
N LYS A 240 7.67 2.24 5.34
CA LYS A 240 6.81 3.41 5.53
C LYS A 240 6.91 3.90 6.96
N VAL A 241 7.11 5.20 7.14
CA VAL A 241 7.05 5.85 8.44
C VAL A 241 5.77 6.66 8.55
N ILE A 242 5.04 6.47 9.65
CA ILE A 242 3.81 7.21 9.94
C ILE A 242 3.98 7.84 11.30
N ILE A 243 3.91 9.17 11.35
CA ILE A 243 3.94 9.93 12.60
C ILE A 243 2.53 10.48 12.82
N SER A 244 1.99 10.34 14.03
CA SER A 244 0.69 10.89 14.39
C SER A 244 0.76 11.56 15.77
N PRO A 245 0.29 12.80 15.91
CA PRO A 245 -0.04 13.74 14.82
C PRO A 245 1.21 14.15 14.03
N ILE A 246 1.02 14.51 12.75
CA ILE A 246 2.03 15.19 11.92
C ILE A 246 1.37 16.41 11.27
N GLU A 247 2.08 17.55 11.25
CA GLU A 247 1.62 18.80 10.61
C GLU A 247 1.89 18.84 9.11
#